data_AF-A0AAE1LVV8-F1
#
_entry.id   AF-A0AAE1LVV8-F1
#
_cell.length_a   1.000
_cell.length_b   1.000
_cell.length_c   1.000
_cell.angle_alpha   90.00
_cell.angle_beta   90.00
_cell.angle_gamma   90.00
#
_symmetry.space_group_name_H-M   'P 1'
#
loop_
_entity.id
_entity.type
_entity.pdbx_description
1 polymer ?
#
loop_
_entity_poly.entity_id
_entity_poly.type
_entity_poly.pdbx_seq_one_letter_code
_entity_poly.pdbx_strand_id
1 'polypeptide(L)'
;MKFLHILPVILPVAVAQTSCEQYAVFSGGNGYSVSNNLWGQSAGSGFGCITVNSLNSAASWHADWQWSGGQNNVKSYPNVQISIPQKRIVNSIGSMPTSASWSYTGSNLRADVAYDLFTASNPNHVTYSGDYELMIWQVAETFFSDD
;
A
#
# COMPACT_ATOMS: atom_id res chain seq x y z
N MET A 1 33.39 43.43 -23.94
CA MET A 1 32.09 43.36 -23.23
C MET A 1 31.88 41.91 -22.82
N LYS A 2 31.71 41.63 -21.53
CA LYS A 2 31.71 40.27 -20.95
C LYS A 2 30.26 39.77 -20.91
N PHE A 3 29.91 38.81 -21.77
CA PHE A 3 28.55 38.26 -21.84
C PHE A 3 28.32 37.27 -20.68
N LEU A 4 27.42 37.66 -19.77
CA LEU A 4 26.96 36.84 -18.66
C LEU A 4 26.04 35.74 -19.21
N HIS A 5 26.43 34.47 -19.05
CA HIS A 5 25.59 33.32 -19.42
C HIS A 5 24.69 32.96 -18.23
N ILE A 6 23.38 33.12 -18.40
CA ILE A 6 22.38 32.69 -17.43
C ILE A 6 22.01 31.24 -17.79
N LEU A 7 22.41 30.27 -16.98
CA LEU A 7 21.93 28.89 -17.10
C LEU A 7 20.50 28.80 -16.56
N PRO A 8 19.56 28.18 -17.27
CA PRO A 8 18.21 27.94 -16.76
C PRO A 8 18.28 26.86 -15.67
N VAL A 9 17.76 27.17 -14.49
CA VAL A 9 17.55 26.19 -13.41
C VAL A 9 16.26 25.43 -13.71
N ILE A 10 16.38 24.16 -14.08
CA ILE A 10 15.23 23.24 -14.20
C ILE A 10 15.00 22.63 -12.82
N LEU A 11 13.93 23.03 -12.15
CA LEU A 11 13.48 22.41 -10.90
C LEU A 11 12.72 21.11 -11.24
N PRO A 12 13.08 19.96 -10.65
CA PRO A 12 12.34 18.72 -10.86
C PRO A 12 10.95 18.83 -10.21
N VAL A 13 9.91 18.74 -11.03
CA VAL A 13 8.54 18.52 -10.55
C VAL A 13 8.41 17.03 -10.25
N ALA A 14 8.15 16.66 -9.00
CA ALA A 14 7.81 15.28 -8.66
C ALA A 14 6.43 14.96 -9.26
N VAL A 15 6.39 14.08 -10.25
CA VAL A 15 5.15 13.60 -10.87
C VAL A 15 4.66 12.38 -10.10
N ALA A 16 3.37 12.35 -9.75
CA ALA A 16 2.76 11.18 -9.13
C ALA A 16 2.89 9.96 -10.05
N GLN A 17 3.22 8.80 -9.48
CA GLN A 17 3.41 7.57 -10.24
C GLN A 17 2.20 6.67 -10.08
N THR A 18 1.55 6.30 -11.19
CA THR A 18 0.37 5.43 -11.21
C THR A 18 0.67 4.13 -11.94
N SER A 19 0.16 3.01 -11.43
CA SER A 19 0.17 1.73 -12.14
C SER A 19 -1.03 0.88 -11.75
N CYS A 20 -1.52 0.13 -12.73
CA CYS A 20 -2.60 -0.86 -12.57
C CYS A 20 -2.11 -2.29 -12.76
N GLU A 21 -0.79 -2.51 -12.89
CA GLU A 21 -0.22 -3.85 -13.03
C GLU A 21 -0.41 -4.64 -11.74
N GLN A 22 -0.67 -5.95 -11.86
CA GLN A 22 -1.03 -6.82 -10.73
C GLN A 22 -0.09 -6.69 -9.53
N TYR A 23 1.21 -6.63 -9.79
CA TYR A 23 2.27 -6.55 -8.77
C TYR A 23 3.15 -5.32 -8.95
N ALA A 24 2.59 -4.19 -9.41
CA ALA A 24 3.33 -2.94 -9.43
C ALA A 24 3.83 -2.59 -8.01
N VAL A 25 5.10 -2.16 -7.94
CA VAL A 25 5.71 -1.66 -6.70
C VAL A 25 6.41 -0.34 -6.98
N PHE A 26 6.12 0.65 -6.16
CA PHE A 26 6.84 1.92 -6.13
C PHE A 26 7.56 2.03 -4.79
N SER A 27 8.88 2.11 -4.84
CA SER A 27 9.74 2.27 -3.66
C SER A 27 10.46 3.61 -3.72
N GLY A 28 10.56 4.31 -2.60
CA GLY A 28 11.19 5.62 -2.56
C GLY A 28 11.21 6.21 -1.16
N GLY A 29 12.06 7.23 -0.96
CA GLY A 29 12.19 7.96 0.31
C GLY A 29 12.60 7.08 1.49
N ASN A 30 12.13 7.40 2.70
CA ASN A 30 12.57 6.88 4.01
C ASN A 30 12.23 5.39 4.28
N GLY A 31 12.42 4.51 3.29
CA GLY A 31 12.22 3.06 3.42
C GLY A 31 10.80 2.59 3.18
N TYR A 32 9.94 3.39 2.53
CA TYR A 32 8.57 2.99 2.18
C TYR A 32 8.48 2.33 0.80
N SER A 33 7.56 1.39 0.67
CA SER A 33 7.16 0.78 -0.60
C SER A 33 5.64 0.67 -0.67
N VAL A 34 5.06 1.10 -1.80
CA VAL A 34 3.63 0.95 -2.11
C VAL A 34 3.48 -0.16 -3.15
N SER A 35 2.56 -1.08 -2.92
CA SER A 35 2.33 -2.27 -3.76
C SER A 35 0.87 -2.34 -4.19
N ASN A 36 0.61 -2.64 -5.46
CA ASN A 36 -0.76 -2.78 -5.97
C ASN A 36 -1.40 -4.10 -5.49
N ASN A 37 -0.60 -5.16 -5.44
CA ASN A 37 -0.91 -6.43 -4.79
C ASN A 37 -2.32 -6.97 -5.09
N LEU A 38 -2.65 -7.13 -6.38
CA LEU A 38 -3.91 -7.72 -6.83
C LEU A 38 -3.83 -9.26 -6.84
N TRP A 39 -3.43 -9.84 -5.72
CA TRP A 39 -3.16 -11.28 -5.59
C TRP A 39 -4.40 -12.16 -5.87
N GLY A 40 -5.60 -11.64 -5.59
CA GLY A 40 -6.89 -12.33 -5.75
C GLY A 40 -7.69 -11.87 -6.96
N GLN A 41 -7.12 -11.13 -7.91
CA GLN A 41 -7.89 -10.54 -9.01
C GLN A 41 -8.68 -11.55 -9.86
N SER A 42 -8.21 -12.81 -9.92
CA SER A 42 -8.87 -13.89 -10.65
C SER A 42 -10.17 -14.39 -10.01
N ALA A 43 -10.44 -14.04 -8.74
CA ALA A 43 -11.70 -14.37 -8.07
C ALA A 43 -12.89 -13.50 -8.53
N GLY A 44 -12.65 -12.53 -9.42
CA GLY A 44 -13.69 -11.67 -9.95
C GLY A 44 -13.28 -11.04 -11.27
N SER A 45 -13.93 -9.94 -11.61
CA SER A 45 -13.59 -9.10 -12.77
C SER A 45 -13.59 -7.64 -12.37
N GLY A 46 -12.68 -6.87 -12.95
CA GLY A 46 -12.45 -5.50 -12.53
C GLY A 46 -11.01 -5.05 -12.71
N PHE A 47 -10.64 -4.00 -11.97
CA PHE A 47 -9.29 -3.45 -11.94
C PHE A 47 -8.94 -2.93 -10.54
N GLY A 48 -7.64 -2.79 -10.28
CA GLY A 48 -7.09 -2.04 -9.16
C GLY A 48 -5.83 -1.31 -9.60
N CYS A 49 -5.69 -0.05 -9.19
CA CYS A 49 -4.53 0.79 -9.48
C CYS A 49 -4.06 1.45 -8.20
N ILE A 50 -2.75 1.71 -8.10
CA ILE A 50 -2.16 2.54 -7.07
C ILE A 50 -1.55 3.79 -7.69
N THR A 51 -1.63 4.89 -6.93
CA THR A 51 -0.94 6.14 -7.26
C THR A 51 -0.15 6.62 -6.05
N VAL A 52 1.14 6.87 -6.24
CA VAL A 52 2.04 7.42 -5.21
C VAL A 52 2.15 8.93 -5.37
N ASN A 53 1.76 9.67 -4.34
CA ASN A 53 1.89 11.13 -4.28
C ASN A 53 3.23 11.55 -3.68
N SER A 54 3.69 10.89 -2.61
CA SER A 54 4.95 11.17 -1.93
C SER A 54 5.39 10.01 -1.04
N LEU A 55 6.69 9.73 -0.97
CA LEU A 55 7.29 8.75 -0.03
C LEU A 55 8.39 9.37 0.85
N ASN A 56 8.49 10.70 0.89
CA ASN A 56 9.66 11.38 1.47
C ASN A 56 9.63 11.53 2.99
N SER A 57 8.46 11.74 3.61
CA SER A 57 8.34 11.94 5.06
C SER A 57 7.35 10.93 5.66
N ALA A 58 6.07 11.14 5.38
CA ALA A 58 5.03 10.13 5.46
C ALA A 58 4.71 9.63 4.05
N ALA A 59 4.33 8.36 3.94
CA ALA A 59 3.82 7.84 2.68
C ALA A 59 2.42 8.43 2.41
N SER A 60 2.25 9.08 1.27
CA SER A 60 0.98 9.54 0.75
C SER A 60 0.74 8.87 -0.60
N TRP A 61 -0.35 8.13 -0.68
CA TRP A 61 -0.73 7.33 -1.83
C TRP A 61 -2.24 7.08 -1.76
N HIS A 62 -2.81 6.58 -2.85
CA HIS A 62 -4.19 6.11 -2.89
C HIS A 62 -4.29 4.86 -3.78
N ALA A 63 -5.38 4.12 -3.57
CA ALA A 63 -5.77 3.00 -4.41
C ALA A 63 -7.16 3.27 -5.00
N ASP A 64 -7.28 3.07 -6.30
CA ASP A 64 -8.53 3.15 -7.03
C ASP A 64 -8.87 1.76 -7.55
N TRP A 65 -10.11 1.32 -7.37
CA TRP A 65 -10.51 -0.02 -7.75
C TRP A 65 -11.98 -0.11 -8.10
N GLN A 66 -12.31 -1.10 -8.92
CA GLN A 66 -13.67 -1.53 -9.19
C GLN A 66 -13.65 -3.04 -9.34
N TRP A 67 -14.44 -3.76 -8.54
CA TRP A 67 -14.49 -5.21 -8.56
C TRP A 67 -15.93 -5.73 -8.58
N SER A 68 -16.13 -6.85 -9.26
CA SER A 68 -17.36 -7.63 -9.23
C SER A 68 -17.06 -9.13 -9.21
N GLY A 69 -18.04 -9.95 -8.80
CA GLY A 69 -17.84 -11.39 -8.66
C GLY A 69 -17.03 -11.80 -7.42
N GLY A 70 -17.07 -13.08 -7.06
CA GLY A 70 -16.38 -13.64 -5.89
C GLY A 70 -16.74 -12.91 -4.60
N GLN A 71 -18.03 -12.91 -4.24
CA GLN A 71 -18.59 -12.10 -3.14
C GLN A 71 -17.81 -12.21 -1.84
N ASN A 72 -17.24 -13.37 -1.53
CA ASN A 72 -16.51 -13.59 -0.26
C ASN A 72 -15.01 -13.82 -0.49
N ASN A 73 -14.49 -13.41 -1.65
CA ASN A 73 -13.09 -13.54 -2.01
C ASN A 73 -12.47 -12.15 -2.08
N VAL A 74 -11.43 -11.92 -1.27
CA VAL A 74 -10.61 -10.72 -1.37
C VAL A 74 -9.95 -10.66 -2.75
N LYS A 75 -9.94 -9.49 -3.37
CA LYS A 75 -9.37 -9.30 -4.72
C LYS A 75 -7.94 -8.78 -4.68
N SER A 76 -7.62 -7.98 -3.68
CA SER A 76 -6.33 -7.31 -3.57
C SER A 76 -6.08 -6.86 -2.14
N TYR A 77 -4.83 -6.56 -1.83
CA TYR A 77 -4.44 -5.82 -0.64
C TYR A 77 -3.41 -4.76 -1.05
N PRO A 78 -3.84 -3.71 -1.79
CA PRO A 78 -2.96 -2.60 -2.13
C PRO A 78 -2.54 -1.95 -0.82
N ASN A 79 -1.23 -1.76 -0.62
CA ASN A 79 -0.71 -1.40 0.68
C ASN A 79 0.56 -0.56 0.58
N VAL A 80 0.87 0.12 1.69
CA VAL A 80 2.21 0.67 1.95
C VAL A 80 2.87 -0.13 3.07
N GLN A 81 4.17 -0.38 2.93
CA GLN A 81 4.98 -1.06 3.93
C GLN A 81 6.29 -0.32 4.18
N ILE A 82 6.89 -0.56 5.35
CA ILE A 82 8.25 -0.12 5.68
C ILE A 82 9.25 -1.24 5.41
N SER A 83 10.46 -0.86 5.03
CA SER A 83 11.59 -1.78 4.90
C SER A 83 12.02 -2.24 6.29
N ILE A 84 12.05 -3.56 6.49
CA ILE A 84 12.53 -4.20 7.72
C ILE A 84 13.82 -4.96 7.37
N PRO A 85 14.99 -4.29 7.34
CA PRO A 85 16.26 -4.91 6.90
C PRO A 85 16.75 -5.99 7.88
N GLN A 86 16.45 -5.82 9.17
CA GLN A 86 16.77 -6.78 10.21
C GLN A 86 15.49 -7.29 10.86
N LYS A 87 15.20 -8.59 10.68
CA LYS A 87 14.08 -9.25 11.35
C LYS A 87 14.45 -9.47 12.83
N ARG A 88 13.52 -9.17 13.73
CA ARG A 88 13.74 -9.23 15.18
C ARG A 88 12.66 -10.07 15.84
N ILE A 89 13.01 -10.74 16.93
CA ILE A 89 12.03 -11.42 17.78
C ILE A 89 11.12 -10.34 18.39
N VAL A 90 9.80 -10.56 18.36
CA VAL A 90 8.79 -9.59 18.83
C VAL A 90 9.09 -9.08 20.24
N ASN A 91 9.45 -9.97 21.17
CA ASN A 91 9.78 -9.59 22.55
C ASN A 91 11.03 -8.68 22.69
N SER A 92 11.86 -8.58 21.65
CA SER A 92 12.99 -7.64 21.64
C SER A 92 12.59 -6.24 21.15
N ILE A 93 11.42 -6.09 20.53
CA ILE A 93 10.94 -4.83 19.96
C ILE A 93 10.30 -4.01 21.09
N GLY A 94 10.93 -2.88 21.43
CA GLY A 94 10.41 -2.02 22.50
C GLY A 94 9.12 -1.29 22.14
N SER A 95 8.97 -0.87 20.87
CA SER A 95 7.77 -0.21 20.36
C SER A 95 7.67 -0.31 18.84
N MET A 96 6.45 -0.20 18.33
CA MET A 96 6.12 -0.14 16.89
C MET A 96 5.15 1.03 16.65
N PRO A 97 5.62 2.29 16.77
CA PRO A 97 4.76 3.45 16.62
C PRO A 97 4.27 3.58 15.16
N THR A 98 3.00 3.91 15.00
CA THR A 98 2.38 4.12 13.68
C THR A 98 1.29 5.19 13.77
N SER A 99 1.05 5.87 12.65
CA SER A 99 -0.05 6.81 12.47
C SER A 99 -0.59 6.66 11.06
N ALA A 100 -1.91 6.53 10.91
CA ALA A 100 -2.58 6.51 9.62
C ALA A 100 -3.71 7.54 9.62
N SER A 101 -3.81 8.27 8.50
CA SER A 101 -4.93 9.14 8.17
C SER A 101 -5.39 8.73 6.79
N TRP A 102 -6.66 8.36 6.67
CA TRP A 102 -7.24 7.86 5.43
C TRP A 102 -8.71 8.29 5.33
N SER A 103 -9.23 8.19 4.12
CA SER A 103 -10.64 8.41 3.80
C SER A 103 -11.05 7.45 2.70
N TYR A 104 -12.32 7.06 2.68
CA TYR A 104 -12.90 6.23 1.64
C TYR A 104 -14.00 7.01 0.91
N THR A 105 -14.04 6.87 -0.41
CA THR A 105 -15.17 7.33 -1.23
C THR A 105 -15.53 6.24 -2.23
N GLY A 106 -16.80 6.16 -2.59
CA GLY A 106 -17.29 5.17 -3.56
C GLY A 106 -18.75 4.80 -3.31
N SER A 107 -19.18 3.74 -4.00
CA SER A 107 -20.53 3.18 -3.89
C SER A 107 -20.45 1.67 -3.65
N ASN A 108 -21.43 1.11 -2.92
CA ASN A 108 -21.54 -0.33 -2.64
C ASN A 108 -20.24 -0.96 -2.11
N LEU A 109 -19.57 -0.25 -1.20
CA LEU A 109 -18.27 -0.65 -0.69
C LEU A 109 -18.39 -1.91 0.17
N ARG A 110 -17.58 -2.92 -0.19
CA ARG A 110 -17.33 -4.14 0.59
C ARG A 110 -15.82 -4.32 0.72
N ALA A 111 -15.23 -3.58 1.65
CA ALA A 111 -13.79 -3.48 1.84
C ALA A 111 -13.46 -3.14 3.30
N ASP A 112 -12.24 -3.45 3.70
CA ASP A 112 -11.67 -3.01 4.97
C ASP A 112 -10.57 -1.96 4.76
N VAL A 113 -10.10 -1.39 5.86
CA VAL A 113 -8.80 -0.72 5.96
C VAL A 113 -8.08 -1.31 7.16
N ALA A 114 -6.98 -2.01 6.93
CA ALA A 114 -6.28 -2.76 7.95
C ALA A 114 -4.75 -2.59 7.90
N TYR A 115 -4.13 -2.59 9.08
CA TYR A 115 -2.73 -2.99 9.20
C TYR A 115 -2.63 -4.51 9.09
N ASP A 116 -1.55 -4.99 8.48
CA ASP A 116 -1.24 -6.41 8.34
C ASP A 116 0.25 -6.66 8.63
N LEU A 117 0.54 -7.64 9.49
CA LEU A 117 1.88 -7.98 9.95
C LEU A 117 2.04 -9.50 10.04
N PHE A 118 3.02 -10.02 9.31
CA PHE A 118 3.42 -11.42 9.41
C PHE A 118 4.59 -11.62 10.37
N THR A 119 4.56 -12.71 11.14
CA THR A 119 5.68 -13.18 11.95
C THR A 119 5.94 -14.66 11.70
N ALA A 120 7.20 -15.05 11.75
CA ALA A 120 7.60 -16.44 11.64
C ALA A 120 8.78 -16.72 12.58
N SER A 121 8.86 -17.96 13.05
CA SER A 121 9.98 -18.48 13.84
C SER A 121 11.29 -18.48 13.05
N ASN A 122 11.22 -18.77 11.75
CA ASN A 122 12.35 -18.67 10.83
C ASN A 122 12.56 -17.21 10.36
N PRO A 123 13.67 -16.55 10.71
CA PRO A 123 13.93 -15.17 10.28
C PRO A 123 14.14 -15.02 8.76
N ASN A 124 14.38 -16.12 8.05
CA ASN A 124 14.51 -16.18 6.59
C ASN A 124 13.22 -16.61 5.88
N HIS A 125 12.08 -16.66 6.59
CA HIS A 125 10.78 -16.90 5.97
C HIS A 125 10.45 -15.78 4.96
N VAL A 126 9.67 -16.12 3.93
CA VAL A 126 9.15 -15.13 2.99
C VAL A 126 8.32 -14.07 3.73
N THR A 127 8.28 -12.84 3.23
CA THR A 127 7.64 -11.72 3.95
C THR A 127 6.21 -11.42 3.48
N TYR A 128 5.65 -12.27 2.63
CA TYR A 128 4.25 -12.20 2.18
C TYR A 128 3.35 -13.23 2.88
N SER A 129 3.87 -13.90 3.91
CA SER A 129 3.15 -14.83 4.79
C SER A 129 3.98 -15.10 6.06
N GLY A 130 3.45 -15.87 7.01
CA GLY A 130 4.17 -16.25 8.22
C GLY A 130 3.49 -17.38 8.99
N ASP A 131 4.08 -17.73 10.14
CA ASP A 131 3.47 -18.64 11.12
C ASP A 131 2.25 -18.00 11.78
N TYR A 132 2.29 -16.66 11.95
CA TYR A 132 1.20 -15.85 12.47
C TYR A 132 1.00 -14.60 11.62
N GLU A 133 -0.26 -14.19 11.52
CA GLU A 133 -0.71 -12.95 10.89
C GLU A 133 -1.47 -12.13 11.95
N LEU A 134 -1.08 -10.87 12.10
CA LEU A 134 -1.76 -9.91 12.96
C LEU A 134 -2.37 -8.83 12.09
N MET A 135 -3.70 -8.77 12.08
CA MET A 135 -4.42 -7.67 11.45
C MET A 135 -5.02 -6.72 12.48
N ILE A 136 -4.97 -5.42 12.21
CA ILE A 136 -5.66 -4.39 12.99
C ILE A 136 -6.58 -3.62 12.04
N TRP A 137 -7.88 -3.93 12.10
CA TRP A 137 -8.89 -3.35 11.21
C TRP A 137 -9.36 -2.01 11.77
N GLN A 138 -9.14 -0.93 11.01
CA GLN A 138 -9.60 0.42 11.34
C GLN A 138 -11.03 0.67 10.87
N VAL A 139 -11.47 -0.04 9.82
CA VAL A 139 -12.88 -0.10 9.37
C VAL A 139 -13.15 -1.45 8.71
N ALA A 140 -14.40 -1.89 8.78
CA ALA A 140 -14.94 -2.97 7.97
C ALA A 140 -16.28 -2.50 7.40
N GLU A 141 -16.28 -2.05 6.13
CA GLU A 141 -17.48 -1.59 5.44
C GLU A 141 -18.16 -2.77 4.75
N THR A 142 -19.41 -3.05 5.11
CA THR A 142 -20.27 -4.00 4.40
C THR A 142 -21.63 -3.36 4.16
N PHE A 143 -21.82 -2.69 3.03
CA PHE A 143 -23.17 -2.31 2.61
C PHE A 143 -23.81 -3.49 1.88
N PHE A 144 -24.84 -4.08 2.51
CA PHE A 144 -25.89 -4.79 1.81
C PHE A 144 -26.92 -3.74 1.40
N SER A 145 -27.11 -3.49 0.10
CA SER A 145 -28.43 -2.98 -0.31
C SER A 145 -29.35 -4.19 -0.29
N ASP A 146 -30.16 -4.29 0.75
CA ASP A 146 -31.34 -5.15 0.72
C ASP A 146 -32.28 -4.59 -0.36
N ASP A 147 -32.26 -5.22 -1.54
CA ASP A 147 -33.36 -5.20 -2.51
C ASP A 147 -33.81 -6.64 -2.77
#